data_AF-A4AK87-F1
#
_entry.id   AF-A4AK87-F1
#
_cell.length_a   1.000
_cell.length_b   1.000
_cell.length_c   1.000
_cell.angle_alpha   90.00
_cell.angle_beta   90.00
_cell.angle_gamma   90.00
#
_symmetry.space_group_name_H-M   'P 1'
#
loop_
_entity.id
_entity.type
_entity.pdbx_description
1 polymer ?
#
loop_
_entity_poly.entity_id
_entity_poly.type
_entity_poly.pdbx_seq_one_letter_code
_entity_poly.pdbx_strand_id
1 'polypeptide(L)' 'MTDCGCEKAKAELEEYLDRELNEADFQDVSDHLDNCESCSSEHLVALALKLKVKQACRETAPEDLRNAILSKLADA' A
#
# COMPACT_ATOMS: atom_id res chain seq x y z
N MET A 1 13.64 18.29 20.57
CA MET A 1 12.44 17.87 19.82
C MET A 1 12.80 16.54 19.22
N THR A 2 12.24 15.47 19.74
CA THR A 2 12.51 14.10 19.31
C THR A 2 12.04 13.99 17.86
N ASP A 3 12.94 13.64 16.96
CA ASP A 3 12.59 13.32 15.58
C ASP A 3 11.60 12.14 15.60
N CYS A 4 10.35 12.39 15.18
CA CYS A 4 9.32 11.35 15.15
C CYS A 4 9.55 10.32 14.04
N GLY A 5 10.55 10.52 13.16
CA GLY A 5 10.75 9.69 11.97
C GLY A 5 9.79 10.01 10.82
N CYS A 6 9.04 11.12 10.94
CA CYS A 6 8.01 11.50 10.00
C CYS A 6 8.56 11.80 8.59
N GLU A 7 9.77 12.37 8.48
CA GLU A 7 10.40 12.62 7.18
C GLU A 7 10.74 11.32 6.44
N LYS A 8 11.31 10.32 7.14
CA LYS A 8 11.57 8.98 6.56
C LYS A 8 10.25 8.33 6.12
N ALA A 9 9.26 8.29 7.02
CA ALA A 9 7.97 7.65 6.74
C ALA A 9 7.24 8.29 5.56
N LYS A 10 7.32 9.62 5.39
CA LYS A 10 6.74 10.32 4.23
C LYS A 10 7.52 10.05 2.94
N ALA A 11 8.85 9.99 3.02
CA ALA A 11 9.70 9.71 1.87
C ALA A 11 9.48 8.30 1.32
N GLU A 12 9.17 7.33 2.18
CA GLU A 12 8.97 5.91 1.84
C GLU A 12 7.49 5.51 1.70
N LEU A 13 6.56 6.47 1.82
CA LEU A 13 5.12 6.20 1.88
C LEU A 13 4.57 5.61 0.58
N GLU A 14 5.11 6.03 -0.57
CA GLU A 14 4.65 5.54 -1.87
C GLU A 14 5.06 4.08 -2.09
N GLU A 15 6.32 3.75 -1.78
CA GLU A 15 6.86 2.40 -1.82
C GLU A 15 6.17 1.48 -0.80
N TYR A 16 5.83 2.01 0.38
CA TYR A 16 5.02 1.29 1.37
C TYR A 16 3.65 0.90 0.79
N LEU A 17 2.96 1.85 0.14
CA LEU A 17 1.65 1.63 -0.48
C LEU A 17 1.70 0.61 -1.63
N ASP A 18 2.79 0.59 -2.39
CA ASP A 18 2.99 -0.32 -3.53
C ASP A 18 3.60 -1.67 -3.13
N ARG A 19 3.90 -1.88 -1.83
CA ARG A 19 4.56 -3.08 -1.28
C ARG A 19 5.95 -3.32 -1.86
N GLU A 20 6.70 -2.25 -2.08
CA GLU A 20 8.04 -2.26 -2.68
C GLU A 20 9.18 -2.09 -1.66
N LEU A 21 8.84 -1.88 -0.38
CA LEU A 21 9.81 -1.86 0.70
C LEU A 21 10.28 -3.29 1.06
N ASN A 22 11.50 -3.38 1.60
CA ASN A 22 11.93 -4.59 2.29
C ASN A 22 11.15 -4.76 3.60
N GLU A 23 11.22 -5.95 4.20
CA GLU A 23 10.44 -6.29 5.40
C GLU A 23 10.71 -5.37 6.59
N ALA A 24 11.97 -4.95 6.80
CA ALA A 24 12.33 -4.09 7.92
C ALA A 24 11.77 -2.68 7.75
N ASP A 25 11.97 -2.05 6.58
CA ASP A 25 11.45 -0.72 6.30
C ASP A 25 9.91 -0.72 6.24
N PHE A 26 9.30 -1.81 5.75
CA PHE A 26 7.86 -1.96 5.78
C PHE A 26 7.32 -1.94 7.22
N GLN A 27 7.97 -2.66 8.14
CA GLN A 27 7.59 -2.67 9.55
C GLN A 27 7.80 -1.31 10.20
N ASP A 28 8.94 -0.65 9.95
CA ASP A 28 9.25 0.68 10.48
C ASP A 28 8.18 1.70 10.09
N VAL A 29 7.79 1.74 8.80
CA VAL A 29 6.76 2.65 8.30
C VAL A 29 5.39 2.29 8.87
N SER A 30 5.06 0.99 8.96
CA SER A 30 3.79 0.54 9.55
C SER A 30 3.66 0.96 11.01
N ASP A 31 4.69 0.71 11.82
CA ASP A 31 4.72 1.11 13.23
C ASP A 31 4.60 2.63 13.38
N HIS A 32 5.23 3.39 12.48
CA HIS A 32 5.11 4.84 12.49
C HIS A 32 3.69 5.32 12.15
N LEU A 33 3.05 4.74 11.13
CA LEU A 33 1.68 5.09 10.73
C LEU A 33 0.66 4.79 11.85
N ASP A 34 0.88 3.74 12.64
CA ASP A 34 0.03 3.39 13.78
C ASP A 34 0.13 4.38 14.94
N ASN A 35 1.27 5.05 15.08
CA ASN A 35 1.55 5.94 16.20
C ASN A 35 1.56 7.44 15.83
N CYS A 36 1.39 7.79 14.55
CA CYS A 36 1.48 9.16 14.06
C CYS A 36 0.24 9.57 13.25
N GLU A 37 -0.62 10.41 13.84
CA GLU A 37 -1.86 10.90 13.21
C GLU A 37 -1.60 11.66 11.91
N SER A 38 -0.54 12.49 11.84
CA SER A 38 -0.23 13.24 10.63
C SER A 38 0.17 12.33 9.47
N CYS A 39 0.99 11.32 9.72
CA CYS A 39 1.42 10.39 8.66
C CYS A 39 0.30 9.42 8.28
N SER A 40 -0.53 9.00 9.25
CA SER A 40 -1.76 8.24 8.97
C SER A 40 -2.72 9.02 8.06
N SER A 41 -2.87 10.33 8.29
CA SER A 41 -3.70 11.19 7.44
C SER A 41 -3.15 11.30 6.02
N GLU A 42 -1.84 11.49 5.86
CA GLU A 42 -1.17 11.52 4.54
C GLU A 42 -1.33 10.19 3.80
N HIS A 43 -1.15 9.07 4.50
CA HIS A 43 -1.37 7.72 3.98
C HIS A 43 -2.80 7.54 3.44
N LEU A 44 -3.81 8.02 4.16
CA LEU A 44 -5.20 7.95 3.72
C LEU A 44 -5.45 8.77 2.44
N VAL A 45 -4.84 9.95 2.32
CA VAL A 45 -4.95 10.78 1.10
C VAL A 45 -4.31 10.07 -0.09
N ALA A 46 -3.09 9.58 0.06
CA ALA A 46 -2.37 8.86 -0.99
C ALA A 46 -3.12 7.58 -1.42
N LEU A 47 -3.64 6.81 -0.46
CA LEU A 47 -4.46 5.63 -0.72
C LEU A 47 -5.75 5.98 -1.47
N ALA A 48 -6.46 7.03 -1.05
CA ALA A 48 -7.67 7.48 -1.72
C ALA A 48 -7.41 7.87 -3.17
N LEU A 49 -6.29 8.55 -3.45
CA LEU A 49 -5.89 8.91 -4.80
C LEU A 49 -5.60 7.66 -5.65
N LYS A 50 -4.78 6.72 -5.15
CA LYS A 50 -4.49 5.46 -5.85
C LYS A 50 -5.76 4.67 -6.17
N LEU A 51 -6.70 4.58 -5.22
CA LEU A 51 -7.99 3.93 -5.43
C LEU A 51 -8.83 4.64 -6.51
N LYS A 52 -8.81 5.97 -6.57
CA LYS A 52 -9.53 6.73 -7.61
C LYS A 52 -8.94 6.52 -8.99
N VAL A 53 -7.61 6.51 -9.10
CA VAL A 53 -6.92 6.19 -10.36
C VAL A 53 -7.28 4.76 -10.81
N LYS A 54 -7.20 3.79 -9.89
CA LYS A 54 -7.57 2.40 -10.18
C LYS A 54 -9.02 2.25 -10.63
N GLN A 55 -9.96 2.99 -10.04
CA GLN A 55 -11.37 3.01 -10.46
C GLN A 55 -11.56 3.56 -11.88
N ALA A 56 -10.71 4.49 -12.31
CA ALA A 56 -10.76 5.04 -13.65
C ALA A 56 -10.16 4.10 -14.71
N CYS A 57 -9.22 3.21 -14.32
CA CYS A 57 -8.69 2.18 -15.20
C CYS A 57 -9.76 1.15 -15.56
N ARG A 58 -9.94 0.90 -16.87
CA ARG A 58 -10.90 -0.07 -17.42
C ARG A 58 -10.24 -1.38 -17.87
N GLU A 59 -8.95 -1.53 -17.62
CA GLU A 59 -8.21 -2.74 -17.96
C GLU A 59 -8.76 -3.91 -17.15
N THR A 60 -9.16 -4.96 -17.86
CA THR A 60 -9.71 -6.16 -17.24
C THR A 60 -8.73 -7.30 -17.43
N ALA A 61 -8.46 -8.06 -16.38
CA ALA A 61 -7.61 -9.24 -16.47
C ALA A 61 -8.21 -10.25 -17.46
N PRO A 62 -7.39 -10.97 -18.26
CA PRO A 62 -7.88 -12.02 -19.15
C PRO A 62 -8.69 -13.08 -18.38
N GLU A 63 -9.82 -13.51 -18.93
CA GLU A 63 -10.73 -14.46 -18.26
C GLU A 63 -10.05 -15.79 -17.93
N ASP A 64 -9.21 -16.29 -18.84
CA ASP A 64 -8.47 -17.55 -18.64
C ASP A 64 -7.55 -17.48 -17.42
N LEU A 65 -6.86 -16.35 -17.22
CA LEU A 65 -5.99 -16.15 -16.07
C LEU A 65 -6.81 -16.06 -14.78
N ARG A 66 -7.93 -15.36 -14.81
CA ARG A 66 -8.85 -15.27 -13.67
C ARG A 66 -9.36 -16.66 -13.27
N ASN A 67 -9.80 -17.46 -14.24
CA ASN A 67 -10.30 -18.81 -14.02
C ASN A 67 -9.20 -19.73 -13.45
N ALA A 68 -7.98 -19.65 -13.99
CA ALA A 68 -6.84 -20.42 -13.51
C ALA A 68 -6.50 -20.11 -12.04
N ILE A 69 -6.55 -18.83 -11.63
CA ILE A 69 -6.31 -18.42 -10.24
C ILE A 69 -7.42 -18.95 -9.34
N LEU A 70 -8.69 -18.79 -9.73
CA LEU A 70 -9.83 -19.24 -8.93
C LEU A 70 -9.82 -20.77 -8.71
N SER A 71 -9.44 -21.56 -9.72
CA SER A 71 -9.29 -23.01 -9.58
C SER A 71 -8.26 -23.35 -8.51
N LYS A 72 -7.06 -22.75 -8.56
CA LYS A 72 -5.99 -23.01 -7.59
C LYS A 72 -6.37 -22.64 -6.15
N LEU A 73 -7.16 -21.59 -5.97
CA LEU A 73 -7.63 -21.17 -4.65
C LEU A 73 -8.72 -22.10 -4.09
N ALA A 74 -9.48 -22.79 -4.95
CA ALA A 74 -10.49 -23.76 -4.54
C ALA A 74 -9.89 -25.13 -4.16
N ASP A 75 -8.73 -25.47 -4.73
CA ASP A 75 -8.00 -26.71 -4.47
C ASP A 75 -7.06 -26.63 -3.24
N ALA A 76 -6.93 -25.44 -2.63
CA ALA A 76 -6.07 -25.15 -1.47
C ALA A 76 -6.88 -25.12 -0.16
#